data_AF-A0A0G0EMR9-F1
#
_entry.id   AF-A0A0G0EMR9-F1
#
_cell.length_a   1.000
_cell.length_b   1.000
_cell.length_c   1.000
_cell.angle_alpha   90.00
_cell.angle_beta   90.00
_cell.angle_gamma   90.00
#
_symmetry.space_group_name_H-M   'P 1'
#
loop_
_entity.id
_entity.type
_entity.pdbx_description
1 polymer ?
#
loop_
_entity_poly.entity_id
_entity_poly.type
_entity_poly.pdbx_seq_one_letter_code
_entity_poly.pdbx_strand_id
1 'polypeptide(L)' 'MKEKRDIQLYISDMLQAIDEVNEFVTDIPNAEALVSNKEKYKAVLMNFIILGEASRNIFEEVRINHPEVEWKDDDEDED' A
#
# COMPACT_ATOMS: atom_id res chain seq x y z
N MET A 1 -9.19 -11.95 -19.78
CA MET A 1 -8.34 -10.75 -19.67
C MET A 1 -8.67 -10.09 -18.35
N LYS A 2 -7.69 -9.88 -17.47
CA LYS A 2 -7.90 -9.12 -16.22
C LYS A 2 -8.12 -7.67 -16.67
N GLU A 3 -9.30 -7.10 -16.42
CA GLU A 3 -9.53 -5.69 -16.76
C GLU A 3 -8.51 -4.84 -15.99
N LYS A 4 -7.90 -3.88 -16.70
CA LYS A 4 -7.01 -2.91 -16.08
C LYS A 4 -7.88 -2.07 -15.13
N ARG A 5 -7.67 -2.25 -13.83
CA ARG A 5 -8.41 -1.51 -12.81
C ARG A 5 -8.04 -0.03 -12.93
N ASP A 6 -9.03 0.85 -12.82
CA ASP A 6 -8.84 2.30 -12.88
C ASP A 6 -7.85 2.75 -11.79
N ILE A 7 -6.86 3.59 -12.14
CA ILE A 7 -5.94 4.22 -11.18
C ILE A 7 -6.72 4.83 -10.00
N GLN A 8 -7.87 5.44 -10.27
CA GLN A 8 -8.67 6.10 -9.23
C GLN A 8 -9.13 5.11 -8.16
N LEU A 9 -9.42 3.86 -8.54
CA LEU A 9 -9.77 2.80 -7.59
C LEU A 9 -8.56 2.41 -6.73
N TYR A 10 -7.36 2.32 -7.31
CA TYR A 10 -6.15 2.04 -6.52
C TYR A 10 -5.86 3.17 -5.54
N ILE A 11 -5.96 4.44 -5.96
CA ILE A 11 -5.78 5.59 -5.07
C ILE A 11 -6.82 5.56 -3.95
N SER A 12 -8.08 5.27 -4.28
CA SER A 12 -9.16 5.17 -3.28
C SER A 12 -8.87 4.08 -2.25
N ASP A 13 -8.42 2.90 -2.68
CA ASP A 13 -8.04 1.82 -1.77
C ASP A 13 -6.88 2.22 -0.86
N MET A 14 -5.88 2.92 -1.40
CA MET A 14 -4.75 3.39 -0.60
C MET A 14 -5.19 4.38 0.48
N LEU A 15 -6.05 5.34 0.12
CA LEU A 15 -6.57 6.31 1.08
C LEU A 15 -7.38 5.61 2.18
N GLN A 16 -8.25 4.69 1.80
CA GLN A 16 -9.02 3.90 2.77
C GLN A 16 -8.10 3.07 3.68
N ALA A 17 -7.09 2.40 3.12
CA ALA A 17 -6.17 1.58 3.90
C ALA A 17 -5.35 2.41 4.89
N ILE A 18 -4.94 3.63 4.51
CA ILE A 18 -4.26 4.57 5.39
C ILE A 18 -5.17 4.99 6.55
N ASP A 19 -6.43 5.34 6.26
CA ASP A 19 -7.39 5.73 7.28
C ASP A 19 -7.67 4.60 8.28
N GLU A 20 -7.86 3.37 7.78
CA GLU A 20 -8.05 2.18 8.62
C GLU A 20 -6.82 1.90 9.51
N VAL A 21 -5.60 2.00 8.96
CA VAL A 21 -4.38 1.84 9.75
C VAL A 21 -4.33 2.85 10.89
N ASN A 22 -4.59 4.13 10.59
CA ASN A 22 -4.62 5.19 11.59
C ASN A 22 -5.66 4.91 12.69
N GLU A 23 -6.86 4.45 12.32
CA GLU A 23 -7.90 4.08 13.28
C GLU A 23 -7.45 2.92 14.18
N PHE A 24 -6.89 1.85 13.62
CA PHE A 24 -6.48 0.68 14.40
C PHE A 24 -5.39 0.99 15.42
N VAL A 25 -4.44 1.88 15.07
CA VAL A 25 -3.29 2.21 15.90
C VAL A 25 -3.50 3.40 16.83
N THR A 26 -4.58 4.19 16.67
CA THR A 26 -4.84 5.42 17.45
C THR A 26 -4.70 5.22 18.97
N ASP A 27 -5.25 4.13 19.50
CA ASP A 27 -5.23 3.82 20.95
C ASP A 27 -4.11 2.85 21.35
N ILE A 28 -3.14 2.61 20.47
CA ILE A 28 -2.06 1.65 20.70
C ILE A 28 -0.79 2.40 21.11
N PRO A 29 -0.29 2.20 22.35
CA PRO A 29 0.78 3.05 22.88
C PRO A 29 2.15 2.79 22.27
N ASN A 30 2.39 1.59 21.73
CA ASN A 30 3.65 1.17 21.12
C ASN A 30 3.48 -0.10 20.26
N ALA A 31 4.55 -0.47 19.55
CA ALA A 31 4.57 -1.61 18.65
C ALA A 31 4.36 -2.95 19.40
N GLU A 32 4.91 -3.11 20.59
CA GLU A 32 4.73 -4.33 21.40
C GLU A 32 3.25 -4.54 21.76
N ALA A 33 2.54 -3.46 22.12
CA ALA A 33 1.11 -3.50 22.38
C ALA A 33 0.31 -3.86 21.12
N LEU A 34 0.70 -3.36 19.94
CA LEU A 34 0.09 -3.76 18.67
C LEU A 34 0.25 -5.26 18.41
N VAL A 35 1.48 -5.77 18.52
CA VAL A 35 1.80 -7.19 18.29
C VAL A 35 1.08 -8.11 19.27
N SER A 36 0.88 -7.65 20.52
CA SER A 36 0.13 -8.40 21.53
C SER A 36 -1.36 -8.54 21.19
N ASN A 37 -1.93 -7.61 20.41
CA ASN A 37 -3.29 -7.69 19.88
C ASN A 37 -3.29 -8.28 18.47
N LYS A 38 -3.41 -9.62 18.39
CA LYS A 38 -3.34 -10.37 17.13
C LYS A 38 -4.32 -9.90 16.06
N GLU A 39 -5.51 -9.44 16.43
CA GLU A 39 -6.53 -8.99 15.48
C GLU A 39 -6.12 -7.65 14.85
N LYS A 40 -5.81 -6.65 15.69
CA LYS A 40 -5.36 -5.34 15.21
C LYS A 40 -4.05 -5.45 14.42
N TYR A 41 -3.10 -6.26 14.88
CA TYR A 41 -1.86 -6.51 14.14
C TYR A 41 -2.14 -7.05 12.72
N LYS A 42 -3.02 -8.05 12.60
CA LYS A 42 -3.38 -8.61 11.30
C LYS A 42 -4.13 -7.62 10.41
N ALA A 43 -5.00 -6.78 10.98
CA ALA A 43 -5.72 -5.76 10.25
C ALA A 43 -4.76 -4.69 9.68
N VAL A 44 -3.81 -4.22 10.48
CA VAL A 44 -2.75 -3.30 10.03
C VAL A 44 -1.88 -3.94 8.95
N LEU A 45 -1.47 -5.19 9.14
CA LEU A 45 -0.66 -5.92 8.15
C LEU A 45 -1.39 -6.09 6.81
N MET A 46 -2.70 -6.40 6.85
CA MET A 46 -3.51 -6.53 5.63
C MET A 46 -3.57 -5.21 4.86
N ASN A 47 -3.76 -4.09 5.57
CA ASN A 47 -3.76 -2.78 4.94
C ASN A 47 -2.41 -2.40 4.33
N PHE A 48 -1.28 -2.80 4.93
CA PHE A 48 0.02 -2.64 4.28
C PHE A 48 0.18 -3.48 3.00
N ILE A 49 -0.40 -4.68 2.95
CA ILE A 49 -0.40 -5.49 1.72
C ILE A 49 -1.20 -4.79 0.62
N ILE A 50 -2.38 -4.26 0.94
CA ILE A 50 -3.22 -3.50 0.00
C ILE A 50 -2.46 -2.27 -0.52
N LEU A 51 -1.80 -1.53 0.37
CA LEU A 51 -0.99 -0.36 0.00
C LEU A 51 0.16 -0.73 -0.94
N GLY A 52 0.87 -1.83 -0.67
CA GLY A 52 1.97 -2.31 -1.52
C GLY A 52 1.49 -2.81 -2.88
N GLU A 53 0.33 -3.47 -2.95
CA GLU A 53 -0.26 -3.88 -4.23
C GLU A 53 -0.70 -2.67 -5.05
N ALA A 54 -1.42 -1.73 -4.44
CA ALA A 54 -1.93 -0.55 -5.12
C ALA A 54 -0.77 0.36 -5.60
N SER A 55 0.27 0.55 -4.79
CA SER A 55 1.43 1.35 -5.17
C SER A 55 2.13 0.78 -6.41
N ARG A 56 2.37 -0.53 -6.45
CA ARG A 56 3.00 -1.20 -7.61
C ARG A 56 2.17 -1.04 -8.89
N ASN A 57 0.85 -1.15 -8.80
CA ASN A 57 -0.02 -1.01 -9.97
C ASN A 57 -0.11 0.44 -10.47
N ILE A 58 -0.19 1.42 -9.58
CA ILE A 58 -0.18 2.85 -9.96
C ILE A 58 1.16 3.22 -10.58
N PHE A 59 2.25 2.74 -9.99
CA PHE A 59 3.59 3.13 -10.37
C PHE A 59 3.92 2.80 -11.83
N GLU A 60 3.53 1.61 -12.31
CA GLU A 60 3.71 1.22 -13.71
C GLU A 60 3.00 2.20 -14.66
N GLU A 61 1.76 2.55 -14.36
CA GLU A 61 0.99 3.47 -15.20
C GLU A 61 1.49 4.92 -15.10
N VAL A 62 2.01 5.34 -13.95
CA VAL A 62 2.66 6.64 -13.78
C VAL A 62 3.95 6.70 -14.59
N ARG A 63 4.79 5.67 -14.55
CA ARG A 63 6.03 5.61 -15.37
C ARG A 63 5.73 5.74 -16.86
N ILE A 64 4.72 5.01 -17.35
CA ILE A 64 4.30 5.05 -18.76
C ILE A 64 3.84 6.46 -19.15
N ASN A 65 3.11 7.15 -18.28
CA ASN A 65 2.58 8.49 -18.55
C ASN A 65 3.60 9.62 -18.30
N HIS A 66 4.69 9.33 -17.58
CA HIS A 66 5.75 10.28 -17.22
C HIS A 66 7.15 9.74 -17.59
N PRO A 67 7.43 9.48 -18.87
CA PRO A 67 8.73 8.94 -19.32
C PRO A 67 9.89 9.94 -19.18
N GLU A 68 9.61 11.22 -18.93
CA GLU A 68 10.61 12.26 -18.70
C GLU A 68 11.34 12.13 -17.36
N VAL A 69 10.78 11.37 -16.42
CA VAL A 69 11.39 11.11 -15.12
C VAL A 69 12.34 9.93 -15.27
N GLU A 70 13.58 10.07 -14.78
CA GLU A 70 14.54 8.96 -14.67
C GLU A 70 14.13 8.02 -13.53
N TRP A 71 13.14 7.17 -13.80
CA TRP A 71 12.72 6.12 -12.88
C TRP A 71 13.86 5.10 -12.73
N LYS A 72 14.16 4.70 -11.49
CA LYS A 72 14.98 3.52 -11.24
C LYS A 72 14.19 2.28 -11.65
N ASP A 73 14.81 1.32 -12.35
CA ASP A 73 14.17 0.05 -12.68
C ASP A 73 13.98 -0.78 -11.41
N ASP A 74 12.83 -1.47 -11.29
CA ASP A 74 12.49 -2.27 -10.09
C ASP A 74 13.29 -3.57 -9.97
N ASP A 75 14.01 -3.97 -11.03
CA ASP A 75 14.75 -5.23 -11.10
C ASP A 75 16.07 -5.23 -10.28
N GLU A 76 16.48 -4.11 -9.67
CA GLU A 76 17.73 -4.02 -8.90
C GLU A 76 17.60 -4.37 -7.40
N ASP A 77 16.38 -4.55 -6.86
CA ASP A 77 16.13 -4.71 -5.41
C ASP A 77 15.70 -6.13 -4.97
N GLU A 78 15.82 -7.15 -5.84
CA GLU A 78 15.50 -8.58 -5.52
C GLU A 78 16.72 -9.46 -5.10
N ASP A 79 17.90 -8.87 -4.83
CA ASP A 79 19.07 -9.60 -4.30
C ASP A 79 19.14 -9.68 -2.75
#